data_AF-A0A1F4QSH5-F1
#
_entry.id   AF-A0A1F4QSH5-F1
#
_cell.length_a   1.000
_cell.length_b   1.000
_cell.length_c   1.000
_cell.angle_alpha   90.00
_cell.angle_beta   90.00
_cell.angle_gamma   90.00
#
_symmetry.space_group_name_H-M   'P 1'
#
loop_
_entity.id
_entity.type
_entity.pdbx_description
1 polymer ?
#
loop_
_entity_poly.entity_id
_entity_poly.type
_entity_poly.pdbx_seq_one_letter_code
_entity_poly.pdbx_strand_id
1 'polypeptide(L)'
;MKRKKYIVIVLVLAILFAVEMAFDVFEVAVGYTMFLTNNLRPRVGRLWVAEQNDLEGSQSIHRIVSDSTNIGQPIIEDYQQLLYTLSALHKITLEPSEFVRIYRTMPHGEAAKLINPLVLYDLLRSNNWKSTKIVQGNEQLSIYFVDGFDQILRDEYVDLKSSPDQAAEASSSLENDERFKDRLIKADLFWRAFDELSMMYRLQIINDPNKVIDWFSRVSWVGIAQHSEDGVVTLAFELTFGSAAQVMYVQASEIAVGYLIEKINRLDDSLKLTLPGDSTNTIIQSGQR
;
A
#
# COMPACT_ATOMS: atom_id res chain seq x y z
N MET A 1 -28.81 83.09 4.57
CA MET A 1 -27.68 82.20 4.93
C MET A 1 -28.07 80.74 5.23
N LYS A 2 -29.21 80.47 5.89
CA LYS A 2 -29.63 79.10 6.27
C LYS A 2 -29.95 78.18 5.07
N ARG A 3 -30.63 78.67 4.02
CA ARG A 3 -30.97 77.86 2.81
C ARG A 3 -29.74 77.30 2.06
N LYS A 4 -28.65 78.06 1.95
CA LYS A 4 -27.40 77.58 1.32
C LYS A 4 -26.78 76.43 2.11
N LYS A 5 -26.91 76.41 3.45
CA LYS A 5 -26.42 75.31 4.29
C LYS A 5 -27.20 74.01 4.04
N TYR A 6 -28.52 74.09 3.87
CA TYR A 6 -29.33 72.91 3.55
C TYR A 6 -29.02 72.33 2.17
N ILE A 7 -28.80 73.18 1.17
CA ILE A 7 -28.42 72.72 -0.18
C ILE A 7 -27.08 71.99 -0.14
N VAL A 8 -26.10 72.50 0.59
CA VAL A 8 -24.80 71.82 0.76
C VAL A 8 -24.96 70.49 1.48
N ILE A 9 -25.77 70.41 2.54
CA ILE A 9 -26.02 69.16 3.26
C ILE A 9 -26.69 68.11 2.36
N VAL A 10 -27.69 68.51 1.57
CA VAL A 10 -28.37 67.61 0.63
C VAL A 10 -27.41 67.14 -0.47
N LEU A 11 -26.56 68.03 -0.99
CA LEU A 11 -25.55 67.66 -1.98
C LEU A 11 -24.56 66.65 -1.42
N VAL A 12 -24.08 66.85 -0.18
CA VAL A 12 -23.17 65.92 0.50
C VAL A 12 -23.82 64.55 0.72
N LEU A 13 -25.08 64.53 1.15
CA LEU A 13 -25.84 63.28 1.32
C LEU A 13 -26.03 62.53 0.00
N ALA A 14 -26.32 63.25 -1.10
CA ALA A 14 -26.47 62.64 -2.41
C ALA A 14 -25.15 62.04 -2.92
N ILE A 15 -24.01 62.71 -2.67
CA ILE A 15 -22.69 62.18 -3.00
C ILE A 15 -22.38 60.93 -2.19
N LEU A 16 -22.63 60.94 -0.88
CA LEU A 16 -22.44 59.76 -0.02
C LEU A 16 -23.29 58.58 -0.48
N PHE A 17 -24.55 58.83 -0.88
CA PHE A 17 -25.43 57.80 -1.41
C PHE A 17 -24.93 57.22 -2.74
N ALA A 18 -24.44 58.07 -3.65
CA ALA A 18 -23.86 57.60 -4.92
C ALA A 18 -22.58 56.78 -4.71
N VAL A 19 -21.76 57.14 -3.73
CA VAL A 19 -20.56 56.39 -3.34
C VAL A 19 -20.93 55.02 -2.77
N GLU A 20 -21.95 54.97 -1.91
CA GLU A 20 -22.45 53.70 -1.36
C GLU A 20 -22.92 52.75 -2.47
N MET A 21 -23.72 53.25 -3.43
CA MET A 21 -24.25 52.44 -4.53
C MET A 21 -23.18 51.96 -5.52
N ALA A 22 -22.06 52.69 -5.65
CA ALA A 22 -21.01 52.37 -6.62
C ALA A 22 -19.91 51.45 -6.06
N PHE A 23 -19.69 51.48 -4.75
CA PHE A 23 -18.52 50.84 -4.13
C PHE A 23 -18.88 49.94 -2.94
N ASP A 24 -20.17 49.75 -2.64
CA ASP A 24 -20.68 48.94 -1.53
C ASP A 24 -19.88 49.18 -0.24
N VAL A 25 -19.61 50.46 0.06
CA VAL A 25 -18.67 50.86 1.10
C VAL A 25 -19.12 50.33 2.46
N PHE A 26 -20.42 50.30 2.72
CA PHE A 26 -20.96 49.69 3.92
C PHE A 26 -20.76 48.18 3.96
N GLU A 27 -20.93 47.46 2.85
CA GLU A 27 -20.67 46.01 2.79
C GLU A 27 -19.20 45.70 3.01
N VAL A 28 -18.29 46.43 2.35
CA VAL A 28 -16.84 46.29 2.53
C VAL A 28 -16.44 46.61 3.96
N ALA A 29 -16.99 47.67 4.55
CA ALA A 29 -16.72 48.03 5.94
C ALA A 29 -17.23 46.96 6.91
N VAL A 30 -18.47 46.47 6.72
CA VAL A 30 -19.03 45.38 7.52
C VAL A 30 -18.22 44.10 7.36
N GLY A 31 -17.88 43.72 6.13
CA GLY A 31 -17.03 42.57 5.83
C GLY A 31 -15.65 42.66 6.48
N TYR A 32 -15.03 43.84 6.46
CA TYR A 32 -13.74 44.09 7.12
C TYR A 32 -13.86 44.00 8.65
N THR A 33 -14.95 44.55 9.24
CA THR A 33 -15.20 44.40 10.69
C THR A 33 -15.50 42.95 11.08
N MET A 34 -16.19 42.18 10.23
CA MET A 34 -16.41 40.75 10.42
C MET A 34 -15.08 39.97 10.32
N PHE A 35 -14.21 40.32 9.38
CA PHE A 35 -12.87 39.73 9.24
C PHE A 35 -12.00 39.99 10.50
N LEU A 36 -12.00 41.22 11.01
CA LEU A 36 -11.28 41.59 12.24
C LEU A 36 -11.84 40.91 13.50
N THR A 37 -13.16 40.74 13.58
CA THR A 37 -13.82 40.06 14.71
C THR A 37 -13.87 38.53 14.57
N ASN A 38 -13.44 37.99 13.43
CA ASN A 38 -13.37 36.55 13.18
C ASN A 38 -12.46 35.83 14.20
N ASN A 39 -11.42 36.51 14.69
CA ASN A 39 -10.51 36.00 15.72
C ASN A 39 -11.17 35.82 17.11
N LEU A 40 -12.35 36.43 17.34
CA LEU A 40 -13.12 36.33 18.58
C LEU A 40 -14.27 35.31 18.47
N ARG A 41 -14.46 34.67 17.31
CA ARG A 41 -15.50 33.67 17.14
C ARG A 41 -15.18 32.43 17.99
N PRO A 42 -16.04 32.02 18.92
CA PRO A 42 -15.79 30.82 19.71
C PRO A 42 -15.76 29.61 18.79
N ARG A 43 -14.61 28.92 18.80
CA ARG A 43 -14.29 27.73 18.00
C ARG A 43 -15.04 26.51 18.53
N VAL A 44 -16.35 26.44 18.27
CA VAL A 44 -17.19 25.34 18.74
C VAL A 44 -18.04 24.81 17.59
N GLY A 45 -17.85 23.54 17.25
CA GLY A 45 -18.62 22.82 16.24
C GLY A 45 -17.80 21.75 15.51
N ARG A 46 -18.48 20.70 15.04
CA ARG A 46 -17.85 19.55 14.34
C ARG A 46 -17.05 19.94 13.09
N LEU A 47 -17.46 21.02 12.42
CA LEU A 47 -16.76 21.52 11.22
C LEU A 47 -15.38 22.08 11.58
N TRP A 48 -15.27 22.70 12.76
CA TRP A 48 -14.01 23.27 13.25
C TRP A 48 -13.05 22.18 13.73
N VAL A 49 -13.59 21.09 14.33
CA VAL A 49 -12.80 19.90 14.65
C VAL A 49 -12.30 19.22 13.37
N ALA A 50 -13.11 19.15 12.32
CA ALA A 50 -12.69 18.62 11.02
C ALA A 50 -11.61 19.49 10.37
N GLU A 51 -11.77 20.82 10.35
CA GLU A 51 -10.78 21.75 9.78
C GLU A 51 -9.48 21.80 10.60
N GLN A 52 -9.56 21.72 11.92
CA GLN A 52 -8.40 21.57 12.81
C GLN A 52 -7.70 20.23 12.55
N ASN A 53 -8.44 19.13 12.40
CA ASN A 53 -7.87 17.82 12.09
C ASN A 53 -7.23 17.77 10.69
N ASP A 54 -7.81 18.44 9.69
CA ASP A 54 -7.24 18.55 8.34
C ASP A 54 -5.97 19.43 8.33
N LEU A 55 -5.98 20.52 9.10
CA LEU A 55 -4.81 21.40 9.26
C LEU A 55 -3.70 20.72 10.08
N GLU A 56 -4.03 19.98 11.14
CA GLU A 56 -3.08 19.20 11.94
C GLU A 56 -2.54 18.00 11.14
N GLY A 57 -3.38 17.33 10.35
CA GLY A 57 -2.99 16.30 9.40
C GLY A 57 -2.01 16.84 8.36
N SER A 58 -2.35 17.94 7.70
CA SER A 58 -1.49 18.60 6.70
C SER A 58 -0.18 19.13 7.31
N GLN A 59 -0.21 19.67 8.54
CA GLN A 59 1.00 20.12 9.24
C GLN A 59 1.90 18.97 9.67
N SER A 60 1.33 17.82 10.06
CA SER A 60 2.12 16.64 10.38
C SER A 60 2.85 16.09 9.14
N ILE A 61 2.18 16.10 7.98
CA ILE A 61 2.76 15.78 6.67
C ILE A 61 3.88 16.79 6.31
N HIS A 62 3.63 18.09 6.44
CA HIS A 62 4.64 19.11 6.14
C HIS A 62 5.88 19.01 7.05
N ARG A 63 5.72 18.70 8.34
CA ARG A 63 6.85 18.48 9.27
C ARG A 63 7.68 17.25 8.90
N ILE A 64 7.03 16.16 8.47
CA ILE A 64 7.73 14.97 7.95
C ILE A 64 8.54 15.35 6.69
N VAL A 65 8.01 16.23 5.84
CA VAL A 65 8.64 16.68 4.60
C VAL A 65 9.81 17.63 4.85
N SER A 66 9.74 18.54 5.84
CA SER A 66 10.69 19.63 6.06
C SER A 66 11.96 19.28 6.85
N ASP A 67 11.99 18.19 7.63
CA ASP A 67 13.14 17.83 8.48
C ASP A 67 14.32 17.15 7.72
N SER A 68 14.48 17.41 6.42
CA SER A 68 15.62 16.88 5.65
C SER A 68 16.87 17.75 5.81
N THR A 69 17.52 17.65 6.97
CA THR A 69 18.85 18.24 7.16
C THR A 69 19.87 17.43 6.36
N ASN A 70 20.64 18.12 5.50
CA ASN A 70 21.73 17.62 4.66
C ASN A 70 22.71 16.68 5.41
N ILE A 71 22.44 15.38 5.38
CA ILE A 71 23.42 14.34 5.66
C ILE A 71 23.72 13.72 4.30
N GLY A 72 24.99 13.74 3.88
CA GLY A 72 25.43 13.34 2.54
C GLY A 72 24.76 12.05 2.09
N GLN A 73 24.03 12.12 0.99
CA GLN A 73 23.18 11.02 0.56
C GLN A 73 24.04 9.85 0.05
N PRO A 74 23.81 8.63 0.53
CA PRO A 74 24.43 7.45 -0.06
C PRO A 74 23.90 7.27 -1.48
N ILE A 75 24.79 6.98 -2.44
CA ILE A 75 24.40 6.60 -3.79
C ILE A 75 23.68 5.26 -3.70
N ILE A 76 22.37 5.25 -3.97
CA ILE A 76 21.58 4.02 -3.97
C ILE A 76 21.45 3.53 -5.40
N GLU A 77 22.02 2.36 -5.64
CA GLU A 77 22.04 1.74 -6.96
C GLU A 77 20.92 0.73 -7.16
N ASP A 78 20.42 0.12 -6.06
CA ASP A 78 19.46 -0.97 -6.10
C ASP A 78 18.41 -0.94 -4.97
N TYR A 79 17.30 -1.66 -5.17
CA TYR A 79 16.20 -1.83 -4.23
C TYR A 79 16.65 -2.41 -2.89
N GLN A 80 17.56 -3.40 -2.89
CA GLN A 80 18.07 -3.97 -1.64
C GLN A 80 18.85 -2.94 -0.82
N GLN A 81 19.61 -2.08 -1.51
CA GLN A 81 20.31 -0.96 -0.86
C GLN A 81 19.34 0.11 -0.37
N LEU A 82 18.24 0.36 -1.09
CA LEU A 82 17.17 1.25 -0.66
C LEU A 82 16.55 0.77 0.65
N LEU A 83 16.19 -0.51 0.74
CA LEU A 83 15.61 -1.11 1.95
C LEU A 83 16.60 -1.10 3.12
N TYR A 84 17.87 -1.42 2.88
CA TYR A 84 18.92 -1.34 3.91
C TYR A 84 19.10 0.08 4.44
N THR A 85 19.15 1.07 3.54
CA THR A 85 19.29 2.49 3.92
C THR A 85 18.06 3.00 4.67
N LEU A 86 16.86 2.60 4.24
CA LEU A 86 15.61 2.91 4.93
C LEU A 86 15.55 2.33 6.34
N SER A 87 16.03 1.09 6.53
CA SER A 87 16.08 0.47 7.86
C SER A 87 16.98 1.22 8.85
N ALA A 88 18.03 1.88 8.34
CA ALA A 88 18.95 2.66 9.16
C ALA A 88 18.46 4.10 9.40
N LEU A 89 17.95 4.75 8.36
CA LEU A 89 17.66 6.20 8.38
C LEU A 89 16.18 6.53 8.55
N HIS A 90 15.27 5.55 8.42
CA HIS A 90 13.81 5.67 8.47
C HIS A 90 13.18 6.65 7.47
N LYS A 91 14.00 7.45 6.76
CA LYS A 91 13.61 8.42 5.75
C LYS A 91 14.74 8.56 4.73
N ILE A 92 14.36 8.71 3.47
CA ILE A 92 15.27 9.06 2.40
C ILE A 92 14.61 10.02 1.42
N THR A 93 15.40 10.86 0.77
CA THR A 93 14.99 11.71 -0.34
C THR A 93 15.80 11.30 -1.56
N LEU A 94 15.16 11.09 -2.70
CA LEU A 94 15.79 10.67 -3.95
C LEU A 94 15.49 11.69 -5.04
N GLU A 95 16.44 11.88 -5.95
CA GLU A 95 16.14 12.57 -7.21
C GLU A 95 15.20 11.73 -8.09
N PRO A 96 14.41 12.35 -8.99
CA PRO A 96 13.56 11.62 -9.93
C PRO A 96 14.32 10.58 -10.75
N SER A 97 15.55 10.90 -11.16
CA SER A 97 16.44 10.01 -11.92
C SER A 97 16.83 8.76 -11.14
N GLU A 98 17.09 8.90 -9.84
CA GLU A 98 17.47 7.82 -8.94
C GLU A 98 16.28 6.93 -8.62
N PHE A 99 15.12 7.52 -8.33
CA PHE A 99 13.90 6.76 -8.12
C PHE A 99 13.55 5.93 -9.36
N VAL A 100 13.61 6.51 -10.56
CA VAL A 100 13.37 5.78 -11.82
C VAL A 100 14.38 4.67 -12.05
N ARG A 101 15.65 4.89 -11.70
CA ARG A 101 16.70 3.87 -11.81
C ARG A 101 16.34 2.66 -10.95
N ILE A 102 16.03 2.89 -9.67
CA ILE A 102 15.64 1.84 -8.72
C ILE A 102 14.33 1.17 -9.17
N TYR A 103 13.33 1.95 -9.61
CA TYR A 103 12.07 1.42 -10.12
C TYR A 103 12.25 0.42 -11.29
N ARG A 104 13.26 0.65 -12.14
CA ARG A 104 13.57 -0.21 -13.29
C ARG A 104 14.35 -1.48 -12.92
N THR A 105 15.02 -1.51 -11.76
CA THR A 105 15.72 -2.72 -11.31
C THR A 105 14.79 -3.70 -10.59
N MET A 106 13.60 -3.25 -10.18
CA MET A 106 12.62 -4.10 -9.50
C MET A 106 11.87 -5.02 -10.47
N PRO A 107 11.49 -6.24 -10.01
CA PRO A 107 10.48 -7.04 -10.69
C PRO A 107 9.20 -6.25 -10.89
N HIS A 108 8.53 -6.41 -12.04
CA HIS A 108 7.35 -5.62 -12.41
C HIS A 108 6.24 -5.62 -11.33
N GLY A 109 6.03 -6.74 -10.64
CA GLY A 109 5.06 -6.85 -9.55
C GLY A 109 5.42 -6.04 -8.30
N GLU A 110 6.70 -5.90 -7.98
CA GLU A 110 7.18 -5.10 -6.85
C GLU A 110 7.23 -3.61 -7.19
N ALA A 111 7.67 -3.27 -8.41
CA ALA A 111 7.65 -1.90 -8.91
C ALA A 111 6.23 -1.31 -8.89
N ALA A 112 5.25 -2.09 -9.34
CA ALA A 112 3.85 -1.68 -9.36
C ALA A 112 3.24 -1.48 -7.95
N LYS A 113 3.80 -2.12 -6.91
CA LYS A 113 3.42 -1.87 -5.51
C LYS A 113 3.88 -0.49 -5.02
N LEU A 114 4.98 0.04 -5.56
CA LEU A 114 5.49 1.36 -5.15
C LEU A 114 4.77 2.51 -5.84
N ILE A 115 4.51 2.38 -7.13
CA ILE A 115 3.73 3.34 -7.91
C ILE A 115 3.26 2.70 -9.21
N ASN A 116 2.02 3.00 -9.60
CA ASN A 116 1.47 2.55 -10.87
C ASN A 116 2.33 3.09 -12.05
N PRO A 117 2.74 2.24 -13.01
CA PRO A 117 3.59 2.65 -14.13
C PRO A 117 3.04 3.82 -14.97
N LEU A 118 1.71 3.90 -15.12
CA LEU A 118 1.07 5.01 -15.85
C LEU A 118 1.12 6.32 -15.06
N VAL A 119 1.01 6.24 -13.73
CA VAL A 119 1.14 7.42 -12.85
C VAL A 119 2.58 7.92 -12.86
N LEU A 120 3.56 7.00 -12.80
CA LEU A 120 4.98 7.36 -12.94
C LEU A 120 5.27 8.01 -14.30
N TYR A 121 4.66 7.51 -15.38
CA TYR A 121 4.77 8.11 -16.71
C TYR A 121 4.22 9.55 -16.74
N ASP A 122 3.08 9.80 -16.11
CA ASP A 122 2.51 11.15 -16.00
C ASP A 122 3.38 12.11 -15.18
N LEU A 123 3.95 11.63 -14.07
CA LEU A 123 4.89 12.40 -13.24
C LEU A 123 6.12 12.82 -14.05
N LEU A 124 6.70 11.90 -14.82
CA LEU A 124 7.84 12.17 -15.69
C LEU A 124 7.54 13.22 -16.77
N ARG A 125 6.31 13.25 -17.28
CA ARG A 125 5.89 14.19 -18.33
C ARG A 125 5.55 15.58 -17.78
N SER A 126 5.13 15.67 -16.52
CA SER A 126 4.67 16.92 -15.90
C SER A 126 5.78 17.95 -15.64
N ASN A 127 7.05 17.53 -15.62
CA ASN A 127 8.26 18.33 -15.28
C ASN A 127 8.25 19.02 -13.89
N ASN A 128 7.16 18.86 -13.13
CA ASN A 128 6.96 19.46 -11.82
C ASN A 128 7.61 18.62 -10.71
N TRP A 129 7.77 17.31 -10.91
CA TRP A 129 8.42 16.41 -9.96
C TRP A 129 9.90 16.75 -9.78
N LYS A 130 10.30 17.10 -8.55
CA LYS A 130 11.68 17.49 -8.19
C LYS A 130 12.35 16.55 -7.21
N SER A 131 11.61 15.89 -6.32
CA SER A 131 12.19 14.86 -5.46
C SER A 131 11.15 13.84 -5.02
N THR A 132 11.63 12.69 -4.56
CA THR A 132 10.81 11.62 -3.97
C THR A 132 11.25 11.39 -2.55
N LYS A 133 10.35 11.57 -1.59
CA LYS A 133 10.61 11.35 -0.17
C LYS A 133 9.99 10.04 0.23
N ILE A 134 10.80 9.08 0.66
CA ILE A 134 10.34 7.78 1.13
C ILE A 134 10.54 7.76 2.64
N VAL A 135 9.47 7.44 3.38
CA VAL A 135 9.44 7.40 4.84
C VAL A 135 8.97 6.03 5.27
N GLN A 136 9.77 5.37 6.09
CA GLN A 136 9.41 4.10 6.71
C GLN A 136 8.72 4.37 8.05
N GLY A 137 7.43 4.08 8.12
CA GLY A 137 6.70 3.91 9.38
C GLY A 137 6.85 2.48 9.92
N ASN A 138 6.25 2.20 11.08
CA ASN A 138 6.40 0.91 11.77
C ASN A 138 6.04 -0.30 10.87
N GLU A 139 5.02 -0.16 10.02
CA GLU A 139 4.47 -1.26 9.22
C GLU A 139 4.13 -0.82 7.79
N GLN A 140 4.50 0.40 7.40
CA GLN A 140 4.11 0.99 6.13
C GLN A 140 5.20 1.89 5.59
N LEU A 141 5.46 1.80 4.30
CA LEU A 141 6.29 2.70 3.54
C LEU A 141 5.41 3.78 2.91
N SER A 142 5.67 5.04 3.24
CA SER A 142 5.02 6.19 2.59
C SER A 142 5.97 6.79 1.56
N ILE A 143 5.51 7.01 0.34
CA ILE A 143 6.29 7.55 -0.77
C ILE A 143 5.61 8.84 -1.23
N TYR A 144 6.32 9.96 -1.14
CA TYR A 144 5.82 11.28 -1.52
C TYR A 144 6.60 11.81 -2.71
N PHE A 145 5.92 12.05 -3.81
CA PHE A 145 6.46 12.72 -5.00
C PHE A 145 6.17 14.20 -4.86
N VAL A 146 7.22 15.01 -4.72
CA VAL A 146 7.07 16.44 -4.43
C VAL A 146 7.66 17.33 -5.52
N ASP A 147 7.13 18.53 -5.63
CA ASP A 147 7.62 19.57 -6.52
C ASP A 147 8.77 20.39 -5.91
N GLY A 148 9.18 21.46 -6.62
CA GLY A 148 10.26 22.34 -6.17
C GLY A 148 9.91 23.25 -4.99
N PHE A 149 8.65 23.22 -4.55
CA PHE A 149 8.12 23.97 -3.41
C PHE A 149 7.68 23.04 -2.27
N ASP A 150 8.13 21.79 -2.29
CA ASP A 150 7.74 20.75 -1.33
C ASP A 150 6.22 20.46 -1.28
N GLN A 151 5.48 20.78 -2.35
CA GLN A 151 4.10 20.38 -2.50
C GLN A 151 4.02 18.95 -2.98
N ILE A 152 3.13 18.16 -2.36
CA ILE A 152 2.89 16.77 -2.75
C ILE A 152 2.11 16.75 -4.06
N LEU A 153 2.74 16.21 -5.10
CA LEU A 153 2.11 15.93 -6.38
C LEU A 153 1.35 14.61 -6.32
N ARG A 154 1.95 13.62 -5.67
CA ARG A 154 1.40 12.27 -5.42
C ARG A 154 1.97 11.66 -4.16
N ASP A 155 1.18 10.81 -3.53
CA ASP A 155 1.50 10.03 -2.36
C ASP A 155 1.08 8.58 -2.60
N GLU A 156 1.95 7.64 -2.24
CA GLU A 156 1.71 6.21 -2.31
C GLU A 156 2.02 5.58 -0.95
N TYR A 157 1.19 4.62 -0.58
CA TYR A 157 1.21 4.00 0.73
C TYR A 157 1.35 2.49 0.55
N VAL A 158 2.55 1.98 0.80
CA VAL A 158 2.88 0.57 0.63
C VAL A 158 2.92 -0.07 1.99
N ASP A 159 1.92 -0.88 2.31
CA ASP A 159 1.90 -1.62 3.55
C ASP A 159 2.95 -2.75 3.50
N LEU A 160 3.89 -2.70 4.45
CA LEU A 160 4.97 -3.69 4.56
C LEU A 160 4.42 -5.04 5.04
N LYS A 161 3.18 -5.07 5.58
CA LYS A 161 2.46 -6.31 5.93
C LYS A 161 1.66 -6.91 4.77
N SER A 162 1.40 -6.17 3.70
CA SER A 162 0.79 -6.72 2.47
C SER A 162 1.84 -7.14 1.44
N SER A 163 2.75 -7.99 1.93
CA SER A 163 3.11 -9.20 1.20
C SER A 163 2.58 -10.39 2.01
N PRO A 164 1.56 -11.14 1.50
CA PRO A 164 1.45 -12.54 1.88
C PRO A 164 2.56 -13.38 1.24
N ASP A 165 3.58 -12.77 0.64
CA ASP A 165 4.91 -13.39 0.56
C ASP A 165 5.58 -13.26 1.95
N GLN A 166 5.02 -13.97 2.94
CA GLN A 166 5.68 -14.14 4.22
C GLN A 166 6.99 -14.88 3.99
N ALA A 167 8.07 -14.25 4.44
CA ALA A 167 9.35 -14.84 4.82
C ALA A 167 9.89 -15.92 3.88
N ALA A 168 10.77 -15.49 2.97
CA ALA A 168 11.93 -16.29 2.63
C ALA A 168 12.70 -16.57 3.93
N GLU A 169 12.34 -17.63 4.64
CA GLU A 169 13.22 -18.21 5.65
C GLU A 169 14.48 -18.66 4.92
N ALA A 170 15.60 -18.07 5.33
CA ALA A 170 16.90 -18.40 4.81
C ALA A 170 17.17 -19.91 4.98
N SER A 171 17.40 -20.61 3.86
CA SER A 171 17.98 -21.95 3.80
C SER A 171 17.24 -23.09 4.52
N SER A 172 15.93 -23.02 4.73
CA SER A 172 15.15 -24.19 5.16
C SER A 172 14.54 -24.90 3.93
N SER A 173 14.99 -26.14 3.69
CA SER A 173 14.27 -27.09 2.82
C SER A 173 12.85 -27.26 3.37
N LEU A 174 11.85 -27.32 2.47
CA LEU A 174 10.45 -27.51 2.83
C LEU A 174 10.22 -28.84 3.58
N GLU A 175 11.14 -29.78 3.44
CA GLU A 175 11.15 -31.06 4.17
C GLU A 175 11.25 -30.93 5.69
N ASN A 176 11.80 -29.82 6.19
CA ASN A 176 11.99 -29.61 7.63
C ASN A 176 10.83 -28.88 8.32
N ASP A 177 9.83 -28.43 7.56
CA ASP A 177 8.69 -27.71 8.10
C ASP A 177 7.57 -28.68 8.50
N GLU A 178 7.31 -28.76 9.82
CA GLU A 178 6.29 -29.66 10.38
C GLU A 178 4.88 -29.38 9.85
N ARG A 179 4.59 -28.17 9.35
CA ARG A 179 3.28 -27.79 8.80
C ARG A 179 2.90 -28.56 7.54
N PHE A 180 3.89 -29.06 6.81
CA PHE A 180 3.71 -29.76 5.52
C PHE A 180 4.13 -31.23 5.58
N LYS A 181 4.43 -31.74 6.76
CA LYS A 181 4.84 -33.13 6.97
C LYS A 181 3.80 -34.08 6.38
N ASP A 182 4.27 -35.04 5.58
CA ASP A 182 3.46 -36.02 4.84
C ASP A 182 2.50 -35.43 3.78
N ARG A 183 2.65 -34.13 3.45
CA ARG A 183 1.84 -33.41 2.45
C ARG A 183 2.71 -32.64 1.45
N LEU A 184 3.91 -33.16 1.18
CA LEU A 184 4.83 -32.67 0.17
C LEU A 184 4.58 -33.38 -1.16
N ILE A 185 4.38 -32.60 -2.21
CA ILE A 185 4.05 -33.05 -3.55
C ILE A 185 5.14 -32.56 -4.49
N LYS A 186 5.61 -33.43 -5.39
CA LYS A 186 6.56 -33.02 -6.43
C LYS A 186 5.90 -32.04 -7.42
N ALA A 187 6.65 -31.05 -7.86
CA ALA A 187 6.16 -30.01 -8.76
C ALA A 187 5.46 -30.56 -10.00
N ASP A 188 6.04 -31.58 -10.63
CA ASP A 188 5.52 -32.26 -11.81
C ASP A 188 4.15 -32.91 -11.58
N LEU A 189 3.90 -33.47 -10.40
CA LEU A 189 2.58 -34.00 -10.03
C LEU A 189 1.60 -32.86 -9.74
N PHE A 190 2.04 -31.83 -9.01
CA PHE A 190 1.24 -30.65 -8.71
C PHE A 190 0.76 -29.95 -9.98
N TRP A 191 1.66 -29.65 -10.92
CA TRP A 191 1.32 -28.92 -12.14
C TRP A 191 0.35 -29.70 -13.02
N ARG A 192 0.50 -31.03 -13.13
CA ARG A 192 -0.45 -31.88 -13.84
C ARG A 192 -1.84 -31.83 -13.20
N ALA A 193 -1.92 -31.91 -11.88
CA ALA A 193 -3.19 -31.80 -11.17
C ALA A 193 -3.82 -30.41 -11.33
N PHE A 194 -3.01 -29.36 -11.20
CA PHE A 194 -3.40 -27.96 -11.41
C PHE A 194 -3.93 -27.71 -12.82
N ASP A 195 -3.32 -28.34 -13.83
CA ASP A 195 -3.73 -28.25 -15.23
C ASP A 195 -5.02 -28.99 -15.57
N GLU A 196 -5.53 -29.83 -14.68
CA GLU A 196 -6.86 -30.44 -14.82
C GLU A 196 -7.98 -29.59 -14.21
N LEU A 197 -7.62 -28.58 -13.40
CA LEU A 197 -8.59 -27.69 -12.78
C LEU A 197 -9.15 -26.68 -13.78
N SER A 198 -10.39 -26.24 -13.53
CA SER A 198 -10.98 -25.11 -14.24
C SER A 198 -10.21 -23.82 -13.94
N MET A 199 -10.28 -22.84 -14.84
CA MET A 199 -9.62 -21.54 -14.66
C MET A 199 -10.00 -20.86 -13.34
N MET A 200 -11.27 -20.98 -12.93
CA MET A 200 -11.77 -20.43 -11.68
C MET A 200 -11.02 -20.98 -10.46
N TYR A 201 -10.80 -22.30 -10.40
CA TYR A 201 -10.10 -22.92 -9.27
C TYR A 201 -8.59 -22.66 -9.31
N ARG A 202 -7.99 -22.58 -10.51
CA ARG A 202 -6.56 -22.22 -10.65
C ARG A 202 -6.27 -20.84 -10.04
N LEU A 203 -7.11 -19.86 -10.33
CA LEU A 203 -6.99 -18.50 -9.77
C LEU A 203 -7.24 -18.42 -8.25
N GLN A 204 -7.94 -19.41 -7.69
CA GLN A 204 -8.16 -19.51 -6.25
C GLN A 204 -7.04 -20.27 -5.52
N ILE A 205 -6.13 -20.92 -6.26
CA ILE A 205 -4.93 -21.58 -5.75
C ILE A 205 -3.72 -20.66 -5.91
N ILE A 206 -3.54 -20.09 -7.10
CA ILE A 206 -2.52 -19.10 -7.40
C ILE A 206 -3.23 -17.86 -7.96
N ASN A 207 -3.34 -16.83 -7.13
CA ASN A 207 -4.10 -15.60 -7.42
C ASN A 207 -3.46 -14.69 -8.46
N ASP A 208 -2.18 -14.91 -8.80
CA ASP A 208 -1.44 -14.16 -9.82
C ASP A 208 -0.97 -15.10 -10.95
N PRO A 209 -1.53 -14.99 -12.16
CA PRO A 209 -1.09 -15.76 -13.33
C PRO A 209 0.39 -15.60 -13.67
N ASN A 210 1.02 -14.48 -13.34
CA ASN A 210 2.44 -14.27 -13.59
C ASN A 210 3.30 -15.18 -12.72
N LYS A 211 2.88 -15.44 -11.46
CA LYS A 211 3.55 -16.42 -10.58
C LYS A 211 3.57 -17.80 -11.22
N VAL A 212 2.51 -18.22 -11.91
CA VAL A 212 2.49 -19.52 -12.61
C VAL A 212 3.59 -19.59 -13.68
N ILE A 213 3.75 -18.52 -14.48
CA ILE A 213 4.78 -18.45 -15.53
C ILE A 213 6.19 -18.48 -14.91
N ASP A 214 6.41 -17.70 -13.84
CA ASP A 214 7.71 -17.60 -13.19
C ASP A 214 8.11 -18.88 -12.43
N TRP A 215 7.12 -19.58 -11.87
CA TRP A 215 7.33 -20.70 -10.95
C TRP A 215 7.35 -22.06 -11.65
N PHE A 216 6.69 -22.21 -12.80
CA PHE A 216 6.50 -23.49 -13.49
C PHE A 216 7.81 -24.28 -13.67
N SER A 217 8.92 -23.59 -13.98
CA SER A 217 10.23 -24.22 -14.19
C SER A 217 11.16 -24.19 -12.98
N ARG A 218 10.74 -23.57 -11.88
CA ARG A 218 11.59 -23.28 -10.72
C ARG A 218 11.15 -24.02 -9.46
N VAL A 219 9.89 -24.44 -9.39
CA VAL A 219 9.35 -25.17 -8.24
C VAL A 219 9.86 -26.61 -8.26
N SER A 220 10.44 -27.08 -7.16
CA SER A 220 10.83 -28.47 -6.91
C SER A 220 9.74 -29.23 -6.15
N TRP A 221 9.22 -28.60 -5.10
CA TRP A 221 8.25 -29.19 -4.18
C TRP A 221 7.13 -28.21 -3.82
N VAL A 222 5.96 -28.77 -3.54
CA VAL A 222 4.79 -28.04 -3.07
C VAL A 222 4.26 -28.69 -1.79
N GLY A 223 4.17 -27.92 -0.71
CA GLY A 223 3.56 -28.31 0.54
C GLY A 223 2.13 -27.81 0.64
N ILE A 224 1.21 -28.67 1.10
CA ILE A 224 -0.17 -28.28 1.41
C ILE A 224 -0.38 -28.36 2.92
N ALA A 225 -0.71 -27.24 3.57
CA ALA A 225 -0.98 -27.23 4.99
C ALA A 225 -2.15 -28.16 5.35
N GLN A 226 -2.04 -28.83 6.50
CA GLN A 226 -3.08 -29.76 6.96
C GLN A 226 -4.36 -29.06 7.42
N HIS A 227 -4.22 -27.86 7.96
CA HIS A 227 -5.31 -27.11 8.57
C HIS A 227 -5.65 -25.89 7.71
N SER A 228 -6.94 -25.58 7.62
CA SER A 228 -7.43 -24.32 7.09
C SER A 228 -7.73 -23.35 8.23
N GLU A 229 -7.52 -22.07 7.98
CA GLU A 229 -7.96 -20.97 8.85
C GLU A 229 -8.92 -20.11 8.03
N ASP A 230 -10.15 -19.91 8.54
CA ASP A 230 -11.19 -19.10 7.89
C ASP A 230 -11.46 -19.46 6.40
N GLY A 231 -11.41 -20.75 6.05
CA GLY A 231 -11.65 -21.24 4.70
C GLY A 231 -10.46 -21.03 3.74
N VAL A 232 -9.29 -20.73 4.28
CA VAL A 232 -8.04 -20.51 3.56
C VAL A 232 -7.02 -21.57 3.97
N VAL A 233 -6.29 -22.11 3.00
CA VAL A 233 -5.24 -23.11 3.19
C VAL A 233 -3.93 -22.53 2.70
N THR A 234 -2.89 -22.63 3.53
CA THR A 234 -1.55 -22.23 3.15
C THR A 234 -0.90 -23.30 2.26
N LEU A 235 -0.39 -22.86 1.11
CA LEU A 235 0.46 -23.62 0.22
C LEU A 235 1.88 -23.08 0.31
N ALA A 236 2.87 -23.96 0.26
CA ALA A 236 4.27 -23.57 0.20
C ALA A 236 4.90 -24.12 -1.08
N PHE A 237 5.69 -23.31 -1.76
CA PHE A 237 6.36 -23.64 -3.00
C PHE A 237 7.86 -23.48 -2.78
N GLU A 238 8.61 -24.56 -2.92
CA GLU A 238 10.07 -24.51 -2.87
C GLU A 238 10.60 -24.19 -4.27
N LEU A 239 11.25 -23.04 -4.43
CA LEU A 239 11.85 -22.59 -5.68
C LEU A 239 13.37 -22.74 -5.63
N THR A 240 13.93 -23.28 -6.70
CA THR A 240 15.37 -23.37 -6.88
C THR A 240 15.92 -22.18 -7.69
N PHE A 241 16.90 -21.49 -7.11
CA PHE A 241 17.66 -20.41 -7.75
C PHE A 241 19.15 -20.78 -7.75
N GLY A 242 19.59 -21.50 -8.78
CA GLY A 242 20.96 -22.01 -8.85
C GLY A 242 21.22 -23.04 -7.73
N SER A 243 22.07 -22.69 -6.76
CA SER A 243 22.38 -23.54 -5.60
C SER A 243 21.57 -23.21 -4.34
N ALA A 244 20.71 -22.18 -4.39
CA ALA A 244 19.88 -21.79 -3.26
C ALA A 244 18.43 -22.25 -3.47
N ALA A 245 17.79 -22.71 -2.40
CA ALA A 245 16.35 -22.98 -2.34
C ALA A 245 15.67 -21.89 -1.53
N GLN A 246 14.50 -21.45 -2.00
CA GLN A 246 13.66 -20.46 -1.33
C GLN A 246 12.24 -20.97 -1.26
N VAL A 247 11.62 -20.94 -0.08
CA VAL A 247 10.23 -21.29 0.10
C VAL A 247 9.36 -20.04 -0.02
N MET A 248 8.31 -20.11 -0.85
CA MET A 248 7.30 -19.08 -1.04
C MET A 248 5.94 -19.59 -0.58
N TYR A 249 5.22 -18.80 0.20
CA TYR A 249 3.91 -19.17 0.71
C TYR A 249 2.80 -18.49 -0.08
N VAL A 250 1.69 -19.20 -0.30
CA VAL A 250 0.49 -18.70 -0.96
C VAL A 250 -0.73 -19.11 -0.15
N GLN A 251 -1.68 -18.20 -0.02
CA GLN A 251 -2.97 -18.49 0.59
C GLN A 251 -3.98 -18.85 -0.50
N ALA A 252 -4.59 -20.03 -0.38
CA ALA A 252 -5.51 -20.58 -1.36
C ALA A 252 -6.86 -20.90 -0.73
N SER A 253 -7.94 -20.88 -1.52
CA SER A 253 -9.26 -21.30 -1.03
C SER A 253 -9.25 -22.79 -0.65
N GLU A 254 -9.77 -23.13 0.53
CA GLU A 254 -9.93 -24.51 0.98
C GLU A 254 -10.69 -25.37 -0.05
N ILE A 255 -11.74 -24.80 -0.65
CA ILE A 255 -12.54 -25.49 -1.67
C ILE A 255 -11.67 -25.82 -2.90
N ALA A 256 -10.90 -24.84 -3.39
CA ALA A 256 -10.04 -25.04 -4.56
C ALA A 256 -8.92 -26.06 -4.27
N VAL A 257 -8.35 -26.01 -3.06
CA VAL A 257 -7.36 -27.00 -2.60
C VAL A 257 -7.98 -28.40 -2.47
N GLY A 258 -9.23 -28.51 -2.05
CA GLY A 258 -9.96 -29.78 -2.02
C GLY A 258 -10.06 -30.44 -3.40
N TYR A 259 -10.43 -29.66 -4.43
CA TYR A 259 -10.44 -30.15 -5.81
C TYR A 259 -9.03 -30.50 -6.31
N LEU A 260 -8.01 -29.72 -5.96
CA LEU A 260 -6.62 -30.02 -6.28
C LEU A 260 -6.19 -31.37 -5.69
N ILE A 261 -6.49 -31.61 -4.42
CA ILE A 261 -6.18 -32.87 -3.71
C ILE A 261 -6.86 -34.06 -4.38
N GLU A 262 -8.13 -33.91 -4.77
CA GLU A 262 -8.84 -34.95 -5.53
C GLU A 262 -8.08 -35.33 -6.82
N LYS A 263 -7.58 -34.32 -7.57
CA LYS A 263 -6.80 -34.56 -8.79
C LYS A 263 -5.45 -35.20 -8.49
N ILE A 264 -4.75 -34.76 -7.44
CA ILE A 264 -3.48 -35.34 -7.02
C ILE A 264 -3.66 -36.81 -6.65
N ASN A 265 -4.61 -37.13 -5.78
CA ASN A 265 -4.87 -38.51 -5.33
C ASN A 265 -5.26 -39.43 -6.48
N ARG A 266 -5.89 -38.91 -7.52
CA ARG A 266 -6.23 -39.66 -8.74
C ARG A 266 -5.00 -39.93 -9.62
N LEU A 267 -4.05 -39.01 -9.63
CA LEU A 267 -2.83 -39.11 -10.43
C LEU A 267 -1.74 -39.94 -9.73
N ASP A 268 -1.77 -40.02 -8.40
CA ASP A 268 -0.88 -40.83 -7.57
C ASP A 268 -1.63 -41.43 -6.36
N ASP A 269 -1.97 -42.72 -6.47
CA ASP A 269 -2.70 -43.49 -5.46
C ASP A 269 -1.91 -43.70 -4.15
N SER A 270 -0.61 -43.37 -4.12
CA SER A 270 0.25 -43.58 -2.95
C SER A 270 0.19 -42.44 -1.93
N LEU A 271 -0.10 -41.21 -2.37
CA LEU A 271 -0.07 -40.00 -1.52
C LEU A 271 -1.31 -39.82 -0.63
N LYS A 272 -2.48 -40.31 -1.07
CA LYS A 272 -3.78 -40.29 -0.34
C LYS A 272 -3.97 -39.12 0.63
N LEU A 273 -3.82 -37.91 0.12
CA LEU A 273 -3.96 -36.67 0.90
C LEU A 273 -5.41 -36.50 1.37
N THR A 274 -5.59 -36.10 2.63
CA THR A 274 -6.90 -35.76 3.18
C THR A 274 -7.24 -34.29 2.93
N LEU A 275 -8.54 -33.96 2.97
CA LEU A 275 -8.99 -32.59 2.84
C LEU A 275 -8.48 -31.74 4.02
N PRO A 276 -8.08 -30.48 3.78
CA PRO A 276 -7.69 -29.57 4.86
C PRO A 276 -8.89 -29.35 5.80
N GLY A 277 -8.65 -29.37 7.11
CA GLY A 277 -9.71 -29.21 8.11
C GLY A 277 -10.49 -30.50 8.47
N ASP A 278 -10.26 -31.61 7.77
CA ASP A 278 -10.85 -32.92 8.14
C ASP A 278 -10.04 -33.56 9.28
N SER A 279 -10.15 -32.96 10.46
CA SER A 279 -9.82 -33.69 11.69
C SER A 279 -10.97 -34.65 11.94
N THR A 280 -10.81 -35.92 11.52
CA THR A 280 -11.62 -37.00 12.08
C THR A 280 -11.55 -36.86 13.59
N ASN A 281 -12.68 -36.49 14.19
CA ASN A 281 -12.90 -36.30 15.61
C ASN A 281 -12.21 -37.42 16.41
N THR A 282 -11.01 -37.15 16.92
CA THR A 282 -10.46 -37.88 18.04
C THR A 282 -11.06 -37.25 19.30
N ILE A 283 -12.38 -37.37 19.44
CA ILE A 283 -13.02 -37.32 20.76
C ILE A 283 -12.69 -38.67 21.38
N ILE A 284 -11.52 -38.76 22.02
CA ILE A 284 -11.29 -39.81 23.00
C ILE A 284 -12.32 -39.58 24.10
N GLN A 285 -13.30 -40.48 24.13
CA GLN A 285 -14.09 -40.78 25.31
C GLN A 285 -13.14 -40.99 26.50
N SER A 286 -13.03 -40.01 27.38
CA SER A 286 -12.59 -40.21 28.76
C SER A 286 -13.66 -39.68 29.72
N GLY A 287 -14.86 -40.22 29.55
CA GLY A 287 -15.87 -40.24 30.59
C GLY A 287 -16.39 -41.66 30.69
N GLN A 288 -15.84 -42.46 31.60
CA GLN A 288 -16.45 -43.60 32.30
C GLN A 288 -15.40 -44.27 33.21
N ARG A 289 -15.28 -43.76 34.45
CA ARG A 289 -15.56 -44.46 35.71
C ARG A 289 -15.12 -43.65 36.91
#